data_AF-A0A8J6IFE5-F1
#
_entry.id   AF-A0A8J6IFE5-F1
#
_cell.length_a   1.000
_cell.length_b   1.000
_cell.length_c   1.000
_cell.angle_alpha   90.00
_cell.angle_beta   90.00
_cell.angle_gamma   90.00
#
_symmetry.space_group_name_H-M   'P 1'
#
loop_
_entity.id
_entity.type
_entity.pdbx_description
1 polymer ?
#
loop_
_entity_poly.entity_id
_entity_poly.type
_entity_poly.pdbx_seq_one_letter_code
_entity_poly.pdbx_strand_id
1 'polypeptide(L)'
;METTTDQTDIEEDDGQSWYYRIELEPGDMTPGKPRMTLAMLRETLKRIDLSGARCLDIGTQEAAGAVSMMRLGAEEVVAYDRLDLADRISAVSRAYETPVTYLGGHFFQDLKRVMGDRNVAPVFDFVNFAGVLYHMMDPLAGIAMARSFLRENGVMLIETSVSVTNNFNMKFNYRGQLYPGSNYFQVSARTLDYWVRMFRMRIEDVIWRGADDVCRVVLVCRATNEPVIGYEDTWALKRFHEMDAAAYGLDYDALKSSAAGPAFDLFDHDRHDKQNLVDREARSAMIFGTIKRTGAYQHDPALEELRLDHAW
;
A
#
# COMPACT_ATOMS: atom_id res chain seq x y z
N MET A 1 -6.55 -31.20 -6.15
CA MET A 1 -5.37 -30.31 -6.05
C MET A 1 -5.66 -29.40 -4.87
N GLU A 2 -4.88 -29.52 -3.80
CA GLU A 2 -5.04 -28.70 -2.60
C GLU A 2 -4.86 -27.22 -2.95
N THR A 3 -5.94 -26.46 -2.83
CA THR A 3 -5.92 -25.01 -2.80
C THR A 3 -5.27 -24.57 -1.50
N THR A 4 -3.94 -24.39 -1.49
CA THR A 4 -3.26 -23.66 -0.42
C THR A 4 -3.65 -22.19 -0.56
N THR A 5 -4.78 -21.79 0.02
CA THR A 5 -4.90 -20.42 0.53
C THR A 5 -3.67 -20.22 1.40
N ASP A 6 -2.83 -19.27 1.03
CA ASP A 6 -1.58 -19.00 1.73
C ASP A 6 -1.92 -18.52 3.15
N GLN A 7 -1.94 -19.47 4.09
CA GLN A 7 -2.38 -19.26 5.47
C GLN A 7 -1.32 -18.59 6.35
N THR A 8 -0.21 -18.15 5.75
CA THR A 8 0.99 -17.69 6.47
C THR A 8 0.87 -16.29 7.05
N ASP A 9 -0.06 -15.46 6.54
CA ASP A 9 -0.26 -14.06 6.98
C ASP A 9 -1.40 -13.86 8.01
N ILE A 10 -1.85 -14.93 8.67
CA ILE A 10 -3.14 -14.98 9.38
C ILE A 10 -3.06 -14.68 10.89
N GLU A 11 -1.88 -14.70 11.49
CA GLU A 11 -1.75 -14.52 12.94
C GLU A 11 -1.99 -13.06 13.35
N GLU A 12 -2.72 -12.89 14.45
CA GLU A 12 -2.93 -11.59 15.09
C GLU A 12 -1.58 -11.04 15.56
N ASP A 13 -1.20 -9.88 15.04
CA ASP A 13 -0.04 -9.15 15.52
C ASP A 13 -0.38 -8.48 16.85
N ASP A 14 0.15 -9.04 17.93
CA ASP A 14 0.01 -8.56 19.30
C ASP A 14 1.05 -7.48 19.66
N GLY A 15 1.94 -7.13 18.72
CA GLY A 15 3.06 -6.21 18.92
C GLY A 15 4.16 -6.73 19.85
N GLN A 16 4.06 -7.95 20.38
CA GLN A 16 5.05 -8.54 21.29
C GLN A 16 6.06 -9.42 20.55
N SER A 17 5.66 -9.98 19.40
CA SER A 17 6.52 -10.80 18.55
C SER A 17 7.03 -10.03 17.33
N TRP A 18 8.17 -10.44 16.79
CA TRP A 18 8.67 -9.91 15.51
C TRP A 18 7.71 -10.30 14.38
N TYR A 19 7.21 -9.32 13.63
CA TYR A 19 6.31 -9.57 12.51
C TYR A 19 7.06 -10.06 11.28
N TYR A 20 8.15 -9.36 10.91
CA TYR A 20 9.02 -9.72 9.80
C TYR A 20 10.22 -10.56 10.25
N ARG A 21 10.62 -11.49 9.38
CA ARG A 21 11.94 -12.15 9.46
C ARG A 21 13.01 -11.25 8.84
N ILE A 22 13.91 -10.76 9.66
CA ILE A 22 14.93 -9.76 9.31
C ILE A 22 16.29 -10.22 9.83
N GLU A 23 17.32 -10.15 9.00
CA GLU A 23 18.71 -10.33 9.41
C GLU A 23 19.23 -9.06 10.09
N LEU A 24 19.69 -9.16 11.34
CA LEU A 24 20.25 -8.00 12.09
C LEU A 24 21.78 -8.00 12.13
N GLU A 25 22.38 -9.18 12.09
CA GLU A 25 23.81 -9.42 11.94
C GLU A 25 24.00 -10.59 10.96
N PRO A 26 25.18 -10.74 10.31
CA PRO A 26 25.38 -11.83 9.34
C PRO A 26 25.04 -13.21 9.90
N GLY A 27 23.99 -13.82 9.34
CA GLY A 27 23.43 -15.12 9.74
C GLY A 27 22.46 -15.10 10.93
N ASP A 28 22.29 -13.98 11.63
CA ASP A 28 21.39 -13.83 12.77
C ASP A 28 20.04 -13.23 12.35
N MET A 29 19.02 -14.08 12.34
CA MET A 29 17.67 -13.73 11.91
C MET A 29 16.75 -13.52 13.11
N THR A 30 15.94 -12.48 13.06
CA THR A 30 14.82 -12.30 14.00
C THR A 30 13.84 -13.48 13.91
N PRO A 31 13.11 -13.79 15.00
CA PRO A 31 12.17 -14.92 15.04
C PRO A 31 10.86 -14.68 14.27
N GLY A 32 10.76 -13.61 13.49
CA GLY A 32 9.60 -13.32 12.67
C GLY A 32 9.46 -14.26 11.47
N LYS A 33 8.50 -13.96 10.58
CA LYS A 33 8.16 -14.83 9.45
C LYS A 33 8.48 -14.19 8.11
N PRO A 34 8.79 -14.97 7.06
CA PRO A 34 8.70 -14.50 5.69
C PRO A 34 7.27 -14.02 5.40
N ARG A 35 7.12 -12.86 4.76
CA ARG A 35 5.83 -12.23 4.47
C ARG A 35 5.67 -11.95 2.99
N MET A 36 4.56 -12.43 2.42
CA MET A 36 4.23 -12.14 1.03
C MET A 36 4.03 -10.65 0.78
N THR A 37 3.43 -9.92 1.73
CA THR A 37 3.28 -8.45 1.66
C THR A 37 4.63 -7.78 1.37
N LEU A 38 5.69 -8.19 2.07
CA LEU A 38 7.02 -7.62 1.90
C LEU A 38 7.59 -7.94 0.53
N ALA A 39 7.39 -9.17 0.04
CA ALA A 39 7.86 -9.56 -1.29
C ALA A 39 7.21 -8.74 -2.41
N MET A 40 5.88 -8.63 -2.38
CA MET A 40 5.14 -7.87 -3.39
C MET A 40 5.48 -6.37 -3.33
N LEU A 41 5.66 -5.82 -2.13
CA LEU A 41 6.16 -4.46 -1.94
C LEU A 41 7.53 -4.29 -2.58
N ARG A 42 8.52 -5.11 -2.19
CA ARG A 42 9.90 -4.97 -2.64
C ARG A 42 10.06 -5.15 -4.14
N GLU A 43 9.34 -6.11 -4.75
CA GLU A 43 9.36 -6.24 -6.21
C GLU A 43 8.78 -5.00 -6.90
N THR A 44 7.69 -4.45 -6.37
CA THR A 44 7.08 -3.26 -6.95
C THR A 44 8.01 -2.04 -6.80
N LEU A 45 8.64 -1.87 -5.64
CA LEU A 45 9.54 -0.75 -5.37
C LEU A 45 10.76 -0.72 -6.31
N LYS A 46 11.30 -1.87 -6.73
CA LYS A 46 12.42 -1.94 -7.70
C LYS A 46 12.13 -1.26 -9.04
N ARG A 47 10.86 -1.02 -9.34
CA ARG A 47 10.40 -0.37 -10.58
C ARG A 47 10.06 1.09 -10.39
N ILE A 48 10.23 1.63 -9.18
CA ILE A 48 9.91 3.02 -8.84
C ILE A 48 11.21 3.73 -8.51
N ASP A 49 11.48 4.83 -9.21
CA ASP A 49 12.62 5.69 -8.92
C ASP A 49 12.30 6.55 -7.70
N LEU A 50 12.81 6.13 -6.54
CA LEU A 50 12.68 6.84 -5.27
C LEU A 50 13.84 7.81 -5.02
N SER A 51 14.75 8.01 -5.98
CA SER A 51 15.90 8.89 -5.80
C SER A 51 15.47 10.30 -5.39
N GLY A 52 15.84 10.73 -4.18
CA GLY A 52 15.50 12.05 -3.67
C GLY A 52 14.04 12.20 -3.20
N ALA A 53 13.27 11.11 -3.13
CA ALA A 53 11.87 11.14 -2.71
C ALA A 53 11.74 11.19 -1.18
N ARG A 54 10.77 11.97 -0.69
CA ARG A 54 10.26 11.86 0.68
C ARG A 54 9.13 10.84 0.70
N CYS A 55 9.29 9.82 1.52
CA CYS A 55 8.41 8.66 1.57
C CYS A 55 7.70 8.56 2.93
N LEU A 56 6.46 8.09 2.92
CA LEU A 56 5.72 7.70 4.12
C LEU A 56 5.45 6.19 4.09
N ASP A 57 5.81 5.47 5.15
CA ASP A 57 5.50 4.05 5.34
C ASP A 57 4.40 3.88 6.39
N ILE A 58 3.19 3.53 5.96
CA ILE A 58 2.03 3.37 6.85
C ILE A 58 1.87 1.89 7.22
N GLY A 59 1.90 1.57 8.52
CA GLY A 59 1.86 0.19 9.00
C GLY A 59 3.22 -0.49 8.86
N THR A 60 4.28 0.23 9.26
CA THR A 60 5.67 -0.12 8.98
C THR A 60 6.16 -1.38 9.71
N GLN A 61 5.48 -1.81 10.79
CA GLN A 61 5.96 -2.89 11.68
C GLN A 61 7.42 -2.63 12.10
N GLU A 62 8.34 -3.57 11.88
CA GLU A 62 9.78 -3.36 12.15
C GLU A 62 10.55 -2.64 11.02
N ALA A 63 9.88 -1.81 10.23
CA ALA A 63 10.47 -0.93 9.22
C ALA A 63 11.13 -1.62 8.00
N ALA A 64 10.80 -2.87 7.70
CA ALA A 64 11.37 -3.57 6.53
C ALA A 64 11.02 -2.88 5.19
N GLY A 65 9.80 -2.35 5.06
CA GLY A 65 9.38 -1.55 3.92
C GLY A 65 10.14 -0.23 3.83
N ALA A 66 10.26 0.49 4.95
CA ALA A 66 11.04 1.72 5.05
C ALA A 66 12.53 1.53 4.70
N VAL A 67 13.20 0.48 5.21
CA VAL A 67 14.56 0.12 4.82
C VAL A 67 14.66 -0.09 3.31
N SER A 68 13.67 -0.78 2.73
CA SER A 68 13.65 -1.04 1.29
C SER A 68 13.59 0.24 0.47
N MET A 69 12.77 1.21 0.88
CA MET A 69 12.70 2.51 0.23
C MET A 69 13.99 3.33 0.38
N MET A 70 14.59 3.35 1.58
CA MET A 70 15.88 4.03 1.81
C MET A 70 16.99 3.43 0.94
N ARG A 71 17.06 2.10 0.83
CA ARG A 71 18.05 1.39 0.02
C ARG A 71 17.87 1.62 -1.49
N LEU A 72 16.65 1.96 -1.91
CA LEU A 72 16.31 2.34 -3.29
C LEU A 72 16.44 3.85 -3.57
N GLY A 73 17.04 4.61 -2.64
CA GLY A 73 17.44 6.01 -2.88
C GLY A 73 16.47 7.07 -2.35
N ALA A 74 15.44 6.70 -1.57
CA ALA A 74 14.63 7.68 -0.85
C ALA A 74 15.51 8.60 0.00
N GLU A 75 15.25 9.90 -0.05
CA GLU A 75 15.99 10.90 0.76
C GLU A 75 15.57 10.81 2.23
N GLU A 76 14.28 10.62 2.46
CA GLU A 76 13.70 10.49 3.79
C GLU A 76 12.59 9.45 3.76
N VAL A 77 12.53 8.59 4.77
CA VAL A 77 11.35 7.78 5.07
C VAL A 77 10.85 8.12 6.46
N VAL A 78 9.59 8.58 6.52
CA VAL A 78 8.82 8.65 7.77
C VAL A 78 8.05 7.34 7.89
N ALA A 79 8.34 6.59 8.95
CA ALA A 79 7.72 5.30 9.22
C ALA A 79 6.68 5.47 10.34
N TYR A 80 5.49 4.91 10.16
CA TYR A 80 4.40 5.00 11.12
C TYR A 80 3.83 3.60 11.41
N ASP A 81 3.54 3.34 12.69
CA ASP A 81 2.71 2.22 13.10
C ASP A 81 1.78 2.62 14.25
N ARG A 82 0.67 1.90 14.40
CA ARG A 82 -0.21 2.04 15.57
C ARG A 82 0.43 1.47 16.82
N LEU A 83 1.32 0.49 16.66
CA LEU A 83 2.11 -0.10 17.72
C LEU A 83 3.31 0.79 18.03
N ASP A 84 3.86 0.68 19.24
CA ASP A 84 5.15 1.29 19.58
C ASP A 84 6.24 0.21 19.48
N LEU A 85 7.00 0.27 18.40
CA LEU A 85 8.06 -0.68 18.04
C LEU A 85 9.45 -0.02 18.02
N ALA A 86 9.62 1.09 18.75
CA ALA A 86 10.81 1.94 18.67
C ALA A 86 12.12 1.17 18.86
N ASP A 87 12.19 0.24 19.81
CA ASP A 87 13.40 -0.57 20.06
C ASP A 87 13.75 -1.48 18.88
N ARG A 88 12.76 -2.13 18.26
CA ARG A 88 12.98 -3.03 17.11
C ARG A 88 13.36 -2.23 15.86
N ILE A 89 12.67 -1.11 15.62
CA ILE A 89 13.00 -0.22 14.51
C ILE A 89 14.40 0.37 14.68
N SER A 90 14.80 0.73 15.90
CA SER A 90 16.18 1.16 16.20
C SER A 90 17.22 0.06 15.90
N ALA A 91 16.90 -1.19 16.24
CA ALA A 91 17.76 -2.34 15.90
C ALA A 91 17.90 -2.53 14.38
N VAL A 92 16.78 -2.52 13.64
CA VAL A 92 16.76 -2.65 12.18
C VAL A 92 17.48 -1.47 11.51
N SER A 93 17.19 -0.24 11.92
CA SER A 93 17.82 0.97 11.37
C SER A 93 19.34 0.95 11.54
N ARG A 94 19.84 0.40 12.68
CA ARG A 94 21.27 0.23 12.94
C ARG A 94 21.87 -0.85 12.04
N ALA A 95 21.23 -2.03 11.96
CA ALA A 95 21.70 -3.15 11.15
C ALA A 95 21.81 -2.79 9.66
N TYR A 96 20.84 -2.00 9.15
CA TYR A 96 20.78 -1.61 7.75
C TYR A 96 21.32 -0.20 7.49
N GLU A 97 21.88 0.50 8.48
CA GLU A 97 22.40 1.86 8.33
C GLU A 97 21.41 2.83 7.63
N THR A 98 20.13 2.69 7.95
CA THR A 98 19.02 3.42 7.31
C THR A 98 18.24 4.14 8.39
N PRO A 99 18.62 5.38 8.75
CA PRO A 99 17.88 6.13 9.75
C PRO A 99 16.48 6.45 9.23
N VAL A 100 15.45 6.03 9.97
CA VAL A 100 14.04 6.32 9.67
C VAL A 100 13.45 7.20 10.76
N THR A 101 12.62 8.17 10.36
CA THR A 101 11.84 8.96 11.31
C THR A 101 10.63 8.14 11.73
N TYR A 102 10.64 7.59 12.94
CA TYR A 102 9.55 6.71 13.41
C TYR A 102 8.51 7.44 14.27
N LEU A 103 7.24 7.25 13.92
CA LEU A 103 6.06 7.77 14.61
C LEU A 103 5.18 6.59 15.06
N GLY A 104 5.53 5.94 16.17
CA GLY A 104 4.81 4.78 16.71
C GLY A 104 3.78 5.12 17.79
N GLY A 105 2.90 4.16 18.11
CA GLY A 105 2.05 4.19 19.30
C GLY A 105 0.84 5.13 19.23
N HIS A 106 0.40 5.49 18.02
CA HIS A 106 -0.68 6.44 17.80
C HIS A 106 -1.73 5.88 16.83
N PHE A 107 -2.99 6.33 16.94
CA PHE A 107 -4.00 5.94 15.94
C PHE A 107 -3.73 6.65 14.60
N PHE A 108 -4.13 6.03 13.49
CA PHE A 108 -3.83 6.56 12.16
C PHE A 108 -4.48 7.92 11.91
N GLN A 109 -5.69 8.12 12.43
CA GLN A 109 -6.40 9.40 12.39
C GLN A 109 -5.66 10.55 13.09
N ASP A 110 -4.75 10.24 14.02
CA ASP A 110 -3.96 11.21 14.77
C ASP A 110 -2.62 11.56 14.07
N LEU A 111 -2.24 10.84 13.01
CA LEU A 111 -0.89 10.92 12.44
C LEU A 111 -0.51 12.34 11.98
N LYS A 112 -1.43 13.11 11.38
CA LYS A 112 -1.16 14.51 11.01
C LYS A 112 -0.87 15.40 12.21
N ARG A 113 -1.60 15.20 13.31
CA ARG A 113 -1.38 15.92 14.56
C ARG A 113 -0.01 15.56 15.14
N VAL A 114 0.30 14.26 15.20
CA VAL A 114 1.60 13.75 15.66
C VAL A 114 2.76 14.31 14.83
N MET A 115 2.62 14.34 13.51
CA MET A 115 3.60 14.97 12.61
C MET A 115 3.79 16.45 12.94
N GLY A 116 2.71 17.20 13.14
CA GLY A 116 2.77 18.60 13.57
C GLY A 116 3.50 18.78 14.91
N ASP A 117 3.16 17.97 15.92
CA ASP A 117 3.79 17.98 17.25
C ASP A 117 5.30 17.64 17.18
N ARG A 118 5.72 16.89 16.16
CA ARG A 118 7.11 16.48 15.91
C ARG A 118 7.82 17.32 14.84
N ASN A 119 7.17 18.36 14.31
CA ASN A 119 7.69 19.20 13.23
C ASN A 119 8.07 18.41 11.95
N VAL A 120 7.29 17.38 11.63
CA VAL A 120 7.39 16.59 10.39
C VAL A 120 6.38 17.14 9.38
N ALA A 121 6.83 17.47 8.17
CA ALA A 121 5.93 17.94 7.12
C ALA A 121 5.04 16.78 6.60
N PRO A 122 3.70 16.93 6.57
CA PRO A 122 2.77 15.82 6.34
C PRO A 122 2.46 15.56 4.85
N VAL A 123 3.37 15.94 3.95
CA VAL A 123 3.19 15.79 2.50
C VAL A 123 4.41 15.07 1.93
N PHE A 124 4.17 14.04 1.12
CA PHE A 124 5.18 13.10 0.64
C PHE A 124 5.08 12.89 -0.88
N ASP A 125 6.20 12.52 -1.50
CA ASP A 125 6.31 12.15 -2.91
C ASP A 125 5.82 10.73 -3.16
N PHE A 126 6.03 9.86 -2.18
CA PHE A 126 5.62 8.46 -2.20
C PHE A 126 4.96 8.05 -0.87
N VAL A 127 3.87 7.28 -0.95
CA VAL A 127 3.20 6.69 0.22
C VAL A 127 3.10 5.18 0.03
N ASN A 128 3.74 4.42 0.90
CA ASN A 128 3.49 2.99 1.04
C ASN A 128 2.30 2.76 1.98
N PHE A 129 1.28 2.09 1.48
CA PHE A 129 0.08 1.67 2.22
C PHE A 129 -0.19 0.19 1.99
N ALA A 130 0.85 -0.62 2.16
CA ALA A 130 0.82 -2.06 1.97
C ALA A 130 0.48 -2.81 3.26
N GLY A 131 -0.38 -3.82 3.21
CA GLY A 131 -0.66 -4.65 4.38
C GLY A 131 -1.56 -4.02 5.43
N VAL A 132 -2.21 -2.87 5.18
CA VAL A 132 -2.98 -2.13 6.19
C VAL A 132 -4.47 -2.08 5.90
N LEU A 133 -4.86 -1.78 4.67
CA LEU A 133 -6.24 -1.41 4.33
C LEU A 133 -7.28 -2.46 4.72
N TYR A 134 -6.99 -3.75 4.53
CA TYR A 134 -7.90 -4.83 4.87
C TYR A 134 -8.06 -5.06 6.39
N HIS A 135 -7.24 -4.45 7.23
CA HIS A 135 -7.39 -4.50 8.69
C HIS A 135 -8.29 -3.39 9.24
N MET A 136 -8.69 -2.43 8.39
CA MET A 136 -9.45 -1.27 8.82
C MET A 136 -10.94 -1.57 8.95
N MET A 137 -11.57 -1.02 9.97
CA MET A 137 -13.03 -1.04 10.11
C MET A 137 -13.72 -0.23 9.01
N ASP A 138 -13.12 0.90 8.64
CA ASP A 138 -13.57 1.74 7.53
C ASP A 138 -12.44 1.85 6.48
N PRO A 139 -12.42 0.94 5.48
CA PRO A 139 -11.41 0.97 4.44
C PRO A 139 -11.53 2.21 3.53
N LEU A 140 -12.74 2.76 3.34
CA LEU A 140 -12.91 3.95 2.50
C LEU A 140 -12.25 5.17 3.15
N ALA A 141 -12.49 5.37 4.45
CA ALA A 141 -11.80 6.38 5.24
C ALA A 141 -10.27 6.16 5.25
N GLY A 142 -9.82 4.90 5.29
CA GLY A 142 -8.41 4.54 5.18
C GLY A 142 -7.73 5.09 3.93
N ILE A 143 -8.37 4.93 2.78
CA ILE A 143 -7.87 5.47 1.50
C ILE A 143 -7.84 7.00 1.54
N ALA A 144 -8.89 7.65 2.07
CA ALA A 144 -8.92 9.11 2.20
C ALA A 144 -7.80 9.64 3.10
N MET A 145 -7.57 9.00 4.26
CA MET A 145 -6.48 9.34 5.17
C MET A 145 -5.12 9.15 4.51
N ALA A 146 -4.84 8.01 3.88
CA ALA A 146 -3.57 7.77 3.18
C ALA A 146 -3.37 8.79 2.04
N ARG A 147 -4.43 9.09 1.27
CA ARG A 147 -4.39 10.07 0.17
C ARG A 147 -4.03 11.46 0.68
N SER A 148 -4.42 11.78 1.91
CA SER A 148 -4.22 13.09 2.53
C SER A 148 -2.75 13.44 2.82
N PHE A 149 -1.84 12.48 2.68
CA PHE A 149 -0.39 12.66 2.85
C PHE A 149 0.37 12.78 1.52
N LEU A 150 -0.29 12.51 0.39
CA LEU A 150 0.40 12.41 -0.90
C LEU A 150 0.20 13.69 -1.71
N ARG A 151 1.27 14.33 -2.19
CA ARG A 151 1.09 15.48 -3.08
C ARG A 151 0.52 15.08 -4.45
N GLU A 152 0.04 16.05 -5.22
CA GLU A 152 -0.23 15.88 -6.64
C GLU A 152 1.00 15.35 -7.38
N ASN A 153 0.75 14.49 -8.38
CA ASN A 153 1.74 13.71 -9.13
C ASN A 153 2.53 12.68 -8.32
N GLY A 154 2.45 12.66 -6.99
CA GLY A 154 3.05 11.63 -6.15
C GLY A 154 2.48 10.24 -6.42
N VAL A 155 3.15 9.21 -5.91
CA VAL A 155 2.77 7.81 -6.10
C VAL A 155 2.35 7.17 -4.77
N MET A 156 1.21 6.50 -4.74
CA MET A 156 0.81 5.63 -3.64
C MET A 156 0.93 4.17 -4.09
N LEU A 157 1.52 3.34 -3.25
CA LEU A 157 1.40 1.90 -3.36
C LEU A 157 0.35 1.41 -2.35
N ILE A 158 -0.70 0.75 -2.83
CA ILE A 158 -1.72 0.14 -1.97
C ILE A 158 -1.63 -1.36 -2.12
N GLU A 159 -1.37 -2.09 -1.05
CA GLU A 159 -1.44 -3.55 -1.04
C GLU A 159 -2.56 -4.01 -0.10
N THR A 160 -3.45 -4.86 -0.60
CA THR A 160 -4.60 -5.35 0.18
C THR A 160 -5.18 -6.66 -0.36
N SER A 161 -6.04 -7.31 0.43
CA SER A 161 -6.91 -8.37 -0.07
C SER A 161 -8.15 -7.80 -0.78
N VAL A 162 -8.61 -8.47 -1.85
CA VAL A 162 -9.88 -8.16 -2.55
C VAL A 162 -10.63 -9.43 -2.93
N SER A 163 -11.97 -9.37 -2.92
CA SER A 163 -12.79 -10.38 -3.60
C SER A 163 -12.70 -10.20 -5.12
N VAL A 164 -12.47 -11.30 -5.83
CA VAL A 164 -12.32 -11.33 -7.30
C VAL A 164 -13.70 -11.36 -7.98
N THR A 165 -14.42 -10.25 -7.90
CA THR A 165 -15.74 -10.09 -8.51
C THR A 165 -15.91 -8.72 -9.19
N ASN A 166 -16.72 -8.68 -10.25
CA ASN A 166 -17.06 -7.46 -10.99
C ASN A 166 -18.20 -6.65 -10.33
N ASN A 167 -18.74 -7.12 -9.21
CA ASN A 167 -19.80 -6.44 -8.48
C ASN A 167 -19.23 -5.36 -7.56
N PHE A 168 -19.90 -4.22 -7.45
CA PHE A 168 -19.65 -3.24 -6.39
C PHE A 168 -20.22 -3.76 -5.07
N ASN A 169 -19.36 -4.32 -4.22
CA ASN A 169 -19.74 -4.76 -2.88
C ASN A 169 -18.59 -4.63 -1.87
N MET A 170 -19.00 -4.55 -0.61
CA MET A 170 -18.17 -4.71 0.57
C MET A 170 -18.93 -5.67 1.49
N LYS A 171 -18.35 -6.82 1.79
CA LYS A 171 -19.03 -7.88 2.56
C LYS A 171 -18.49 -7.91 3.98
N PHE A 172 -19.37 -7.86 4.97
CA PHE A 172 -18.98 -8.09 6.35
C PHE A 172 -18.43 -9.51 6.52
N ASN A 173 -17.24 -9.63 7.09
CA ASN A 173 -16.49 -10.86 7.21
C ASN A 173 -16.92 -11.67 8.46
N TYR A 174 -18.19 -12.06 8.47
CA TYR A 174 -18.76 -12.84 9.56
C TYR A 174 -17.96 -14.12 9.82
N ARG A 175 -17.57 -14.32 11.10
CA ARG A 175 -16.73 -15.45 11.56
C ARG A 175 -15.38 -15.59 10.84
N GLY A 176 -14.86 -14.54 10.19
CA GLY A 176 -13.58 -14.61 9.49
C GLY A 176 -13.61 -15.49 8.22
N GLN A 177 -14.80 -15.76 7.67
CA GLN A 177 -14.97 -16.77 6.61
C GLN A 177 -14.49 -16.35 5.22
N LEU A 178 -14.42 -15.03 4.95
CA LEU A 178 -14.02 -14.50 3.64
C LEU A 178 -12.52 -14.27 3.59
N TYR A 179 -11.98 -13.69 4.65
CA TYR A 179 -10.55 -13.50 4.81
C TYR A 179 -10.17 -13.60 6.29
N PRO A 180 -9.16 -14.38 6.63
CA PRO A 180 -8.79 -14.61 8.02
C PRO A 180 -8.07 -13.41 8.66
N GLY A 181 -7.76 -13.50 9.96
CA GLY A 181 -7.11 -12.40 10.71
C GLY A 181 -8.05 -11.24 11.03
N SER A 182 -7.51 -10.03 11.20
CA SER A 182 -8.27 -8.84 11.60
C SER A 182 -8.99 -8.12 10.44
N ASN A 183 -9.55 -8.87 9.48
CA ASN A 183 -10.36 -8.32 8.40
C ASN A 183 -11.84 -8.17 8.80
N TYR A 184 -12.35 -6.95 8.82
CA TYR A 184 -13.77 -6.68 9.11
C TYR A 184 -14.66 -6.78 7.88
N PHE A 185 -14.16 -6.25 6.76
CA PHE A 185 -14.90 -6.18 5.51
C PHE A 185 -14.03 -6.63 4.35
N GLN A 186 -14.55 -7.55 3.54
CA GLN A 186 -13.92 -7.92 2.29
C GLN A 186 -14.48 -7.05 1.16
N VAL A 187 -13.62 -6.19 0.63
CA VAL A 187 -13.93 -5.28 -0.48
C VAL A 187 -13.72 -6.01 -1.81
N SER A 188 -14.60 -5.81 -2.79
CA SER A 188 -14.37 -6.36 -4.13
C SER A 188 -13.35 -5.54 -4.92
N ALA A 189 -12.68 -6.18 -5.89
CA ALA A 189 -11.75 -5.51 -6.80
C ALA A 189 -12.40 -4.31 -7.51
N ARG A 190 -13.67 -4.42 -7.92
CA ARG A 190 -14.43 -3.33 -8.55
C ARG A 190 -14.68 -2.15 -7.60
N THR A 191 -15.02 -2.42 -6.35
CA THR A 191 -15.24 -1.38 -5.34
C THR A 191 -13.94 -0.64 -5.00
N LEU A 192 -12.84 -1.37 -4.81
CA LEU A 192 -11.53 -0.78 -4.53
C LEU A 192 -11.08 0.13 -5.67
N ASP A 193 -11.20 -0.34 -6.91
CA ASP A 193 -10.87 0.42 -8.13
C ASP A 193 -11.60 1.77 -8.15
N TYR A 194 -12.91 1.73 -7.89
CA TYR A 194 -13.77 2.91 -7.88
C TYR A 194 -13.42 3.89 -6.76
N TRP A 195 -13.20 3.41 -5.54
CA TRP A 195 -12.82 4.27 -4.40
C TRP A 195 -11.49 4.98 -4.61
N VAL A 196 -10.49 4.28 -5.15
CA VAL A 196 -9.18 4.87 -5.46
C VAL A 196 -9.33 6.01 -6.47
N ARG A 197 -10.09 5.79 -7.54
CA ARG A 197 -10.38 6.82 -8.55
C ARG A 197 -11.16 8.00 -8.01
N MET A 198 -12.12 7.74 -7.13
CA MET A 198 -12.96 8.74 -6.48
C MET A 198 -12.10 9.71 -5.66
N PHE A 199 -11.04 9.22 -5.02
CA PHE A 199 -10.08 10.05 -4.30
C PHE A 199 -8.92 10.60 -5.15
N ARG A 200 -9.17 10.82 -6.44
CA ARG A 200 -8.24 11.45 -7.41
C ARG A 200 -6.92 10.71 -7.54
N MET A 201 -6.98 9.39 -7.62
CA MET A 201 -5.82 8.56 -7.93
C MET A 201 -6.05 7.75 -9.21
N ARG A 202 -5.12 7.89 -10.15
CA ARG A 202 -5.07 7.06 -11.35
C ARG A 202 -4.34 5.75 -11.02
N ILE A 203 -4.97 4.61 -11.29
CA ILE A 203 -4.33 3.31 -11.17
C ILE A 203 -3.48 3.08 -12.42
N GLU A 204 -2.18 2.96 -12.25
CA GLU A 204 -1.20 2.89 -13.34
C GLU A 204 -0.77 1.45 -13.57
N ASP A 205 -0.63 0.70 -12.47
CA ASP A 205 -0.32 -0.73 -12.52
C ASP A 205 -1.03 -1.52 -11.42
N VAL A 206 -1.21 -2.81 -11.69
CA VAL A 206 -1.78 -3.78 -10.75
C VAL A 206 -1.01 -5.09 -10.87
N ILE A 207 -0.42 -5.55 -9.77
CA ILE A 207 0.02 -6.95 -9.63
C ILE A 207 -0.86 -7.66 -8.61
N TRP A 208 -0.99 -8.97 -8.74
CA TRP A 208 -1.88 -9.74 -7.87
C TRP A 208 -1.35 -11.15 -7.63
N ARG A 209 -1.67 -11.73 -6.48
CA ARG A 209 -1.32 -13.10 -6.11
C ARG A 209 -2.45 -13.74 -5.30
N GLY A 210 -2.71 -15.02 -5.50
CA GLY A 210 -3.76 -15.77 -4.79
C GLY A 210 -4.68 -16.57 -5.73
N ALA A 211 -5.78 -17.10 -5.18
CA ALA A 211 -6.70 -18.02 -5.87
C ALA A 211 -8.13 -17.45 -6.01
N ASP A 212 -9.04 -18.26 -6.58
CA ASP A 212 -10.21 -17.87 -7.39
C ASP A 212 -11.18 -16.79 -6.84
N ASP A 213 -11.45 -16.75 -5.53
CA ASP A 213 -12.48 -15.86 -4.96
C ASP A 213 -11.92 -14.65 -4.19
N VAL A 214 -10.72 -14.78 -3.59
CA VAL A 214 -10.02 -13.72 -2.87
C VAL A 214 -8.54 -13.77 -3.21
N CYS A 215 -7.99 -12.63 -3.60
CA CYS A 215 -6.58 -12.47 -3.90
C CYS A 215 -6.00 -11.25 -3.20
N ARG A 216 -4.67 -11.20 -3.12
CA ARG A 216 -3.92 -10.01 -2.76
C ARG A 216 -3.64 -9.22 -4.03
N VAL A 217 -3.72 -7.89 -3.94
CA VAL A 217 -3.39 -6.98 -5.03
C VAL A 217 -2.44 -5.91 -4.52
N VAL A 218 -1.51 -5.48 -5.38
CA VAL A 218 -0.77 -4.23 -5.23
C VAL A 218 -1.23 -3.30 -6.33
N LEU A 219 -1.60 -2.08 -5.97
CA LEU A 219 -1.91 -0.99 -6.89
C LEU A 219 -0.78 0.02 -6.86
N VAL A 220 -0.29 0.42 -8.03
CA VAL A 220 0.58 1.60 -8.18
C VAL A 220 -0.30 2.74 -8.67
N CYS A 221 -0.53 3.72 -7.81
CA CYS A 221 -1.50 4.78 -8.00
C CYS A 221 -0.82 6.14 -8.10
N ARG A 222 -1.05 6.89 -9.17
CA ARG A 222 -0.59 8.28 -9.29
C ARG A 222 -1.66 9.25 -8.81
N ALA A 223 -1.29 10.14 -7.90
CA ALA A 223 -2.13 11.26 -7.48
C ALA A 223 -2.38 12.23 -8.64
N THR A 224 -3.64 12.56 -8.86
CA THR A 224 -4.11 13.48 -9.90
C THR A 224 -4.83 14.67 -9.28
N ASN A 225 -5.01 15.72 -10.08
CA ASN A 225 -5.71 16.95 -9.67
C ASN A 225 -7.24 16.83 -9.77
N GLU A 226 -7.76 15.90 -10.57
CA GLU A 226 -9.21 15.67 -10.76
C GLU A 226 -9.55 14.18 -10.55
N PRO A 227 -10.79 13.83 -10.17
CA PRO A 227 -11.21 12.43 -10.10
C PRO A 227 -11.01 11.71 -11.43
N VAL A 228 -10.50 10.47 -11.37
CA VAL A 228 -10.21 9.65 -12.56
C VAL A 228 -11.37 8.69 -12.82
N ILE A 229 -12.57 9.27 -12.92
CA ILE A 229 -13.83 8.57 -13.10
C ILE A 229 -14.44 8.99 -14.44
N GLY A 230 -15.09 8.05 -15.15
CA GLY A 230 -15.75 8.34 -16.42
C GLY A 230 -16.77 9.49 -16.27
N TYR A 231 -16.82 10.38 -17.27
CA TYR A 231 -17.61 11.62 -17.22
C TYR A 231 -19.13 11.41 -17.02
N GLU A 232 -19.64 10.20 -17.26
CA GLU A 232 -21.05 9.86 -17.08
C GLU A 232 -21.43 9.62 -15.60
N ASP A 233 -20.46 9.33 -14.72
CA ASP A 233 -20.72 9.10 -13.29
C ASP A 233 -20.79 10.42 -12.52
N THR A 234 -21.92 11.10 -12.67
CA THR A 234 -22.20 12.37 -11.99
C THR A 234 -22.31 12.24 -10.47
N TRP A 235 -22.43 11.03 -9.90
CA TRP A 235 -22.49 10.82 -8.45
C TRP A 235 -21.09 10.88 -7.82
N ALA A 236 -20.09 10.28 -8.46
CA ALA A 236 -18.72 10.31 -7.98
C ALA A 236 -18.09 11.71 -8.05
N LEU A 237 -18.60 12.57 -8.94
CA LEU A 237 -18.15 13.95 -9.12
C LEU A 237 -18.85 14.94 -8.17
N LYS A 238 -19.69 14.46 -7.24
CA LYS A 238 -20.36 15.34 -6.28
C LYS A 238 -19.38 15.85 -5.22
N ARG A 239 -19.48 17.14 -4.93
CA ARG A 239 -18.63 17.83 -3.94
C ARG A 239 -18.74 17.28 -2.50
N PHE A 240 -19.81 16.58 -2.14
CA PHE A 240 -19.95 16.06 -0.77
C PHE A 240 -18.86 15.03 -0.44
N HIS A 241 -18.33 14.30 -1.42
CA HIS A 241 -17.19 13.39 -1.20
C HIS A 241 -15.96 14.12 -0.67
N GLU A 242 -15.68 15.32 -1.18
CA GLU A 242 -14.57 16.16 -0.69
C GLU A 242 -14.84 16.66 0.73
N MET A 243 -16.10 17.02 1.03
CA MET A 243 -16.49 17.46 2.37
C MET A 243 -16.35 16.33 3.40
N ASP A 244 -16.78 15.12 3.05
CA ASP A 244 -16.68 13.95 3.92
C ASP A 244 -15.21 13.51 4.08
N ALA A 245 -14.41 13.54 3.00
CA ALA A 245 -12.99 13.22 3.05
C ALA A 245 -12.16 14.24 3.86
N ALA A 246 -12.58 15.51 3.91
CA ALA A 246 -11.94 16.53 4.72
C ALA A 246 -11.98 16.21 6.23
N ALA A 247 -13.00 15.48 6.69
CA ALA A 247 -13.06 14.98 8.07
C ALA A 247 -11.92 14.00 8.41
N TYR A 248 -11.33 13.39 7.38
CA TYR A 248 -10.16 12.50 7.45
C TYR A 248 -8.86 13.22 7.05
N GLY A 249 -8.88 14.55 7.02
CA GLY A 249 -7.72 15.39 6.75
C GLY A 249 -7.36 15.54 5.27
N LEU A 250 -8.18 15.04 4.34
CA LEU A 250 -7.93 15.19 2.91
C LEU A 250 -8.30 16.60 2.43
N ASP A 251 -7.28 17.41 2.18
CA ASP A 251 -7.39 18.75 1.61
C ASP A 251 -6.59 18.80 0.30
N TYR A 252 -7.28 18.82 -0.84
CA TYR A 252 -6.62 18.81 -2.14
C TYR A 252 -5.83 20.09 -2.43
N ASP A 253 -6.23 21.24 -1.86
CA ASP A 253 -5.51 22.50 -2.06
C ASP A 253 -4.15 22.46 -1.37
N ALA A 254 -4.07 21.85 -0.19
CA ALA A 254 -2.83 21.63 0.55
C ALA A 254 -1.88 20.62 -0.12
N LEU A 255 -2.38 19.80 -1.05
CA LEU A 255 -1.62 18.77 -1.75
C LEU A 255 -1.14 19.19 -3.14
N LYS A 256 -1.50 20.39 -3.59
CA LYS A 256 -1.11 20.89 -4.91
C LYS A 256 0.40 20.90 -5.10
N SER A 257 0.85 20.41 -6.25
CA SER A 257 2.27 20.42 -6.59
C SER A 257 2.47 20.34 -8.10
N SER A 258 3.35 21.21 -8.61
CA SER A 258 3.83 21.17 -9.98
C SER A 258 5.06 20.26 -10.16
N ALA A 259 5.61 19.70 -9.08
CA ALA A 259 6.77 18.83 -9.16
C ALA A 259 6.40 17.51 -9.84
N ALA A 260 7.27 17.03 -10.73
CA ALA A 260 7.15 15.66 -11.22
C ALA A 260 7.18 14.68 -10.03
N GLY A 261 6.34 13.66 -10.06
CA GLY A 261 6.42 12.58 -9.07
C GLY A 261 7.48 11.54 -9.42
N PRO A 262 7.72 10.58 -8.51
CA PRO A 262 8.55 9.41 -8.79
C PRO A 262 8.19 8.78 -10.15
N ALA A 263 9.20 8.49 -10.95
CA ALA A 263 9.04 7.74 -12.20
C ALA A 263 8.88 6.25 -11.86
N PHE A 264 8.20 5.50 -12.72
CA PHE A 264 8.17 4.04 -12.58
C PHE A 264 7.98 3.33 -13.91
N ASP A 265 8.47 2.10 -13.97
CA ASP A 265 8.30 1.18 -15.08
C ASP A 265 7.15 0.20 -14.80
N LEU A 266 6.17 0.17 -15.71
CA LEU A 266 5.04 -0.75 -15.61
C LEU A 266 5.50 -2.21 -15.78
N PHE A 267 4.95 -3.12 -14.99
CA PHE A 267 5.12 -4.57 -15.15
C PHE A 267 4.75 -5.01 -16.57
N ASP A 268 5.53 -5.94 -17.12
CA ASP A 268 5.23 -6.57 -18.39
C ASP A 268 4.25 -7.73 -18.17
N HIS A 269 2.97 -7.45 -18.33
CA HIS A 269 1.91 -8.46 -18.28
C HIS A 269 1.87 -9.19 -19.64
N ASP A 270 2.63 -10.27 -19.77
CA ASP A 270 2.83 -10.95 -21.06
C ASP A 270 1.53 -11.57 -21.63
N ARG A 271 1.29 -11.32 -22.93
CA ARG A 271 0.21 -11.77 -23.86
C ARG A 271 -1.27 -11.64 -23.42
N HIS A 272 -1.78 -10.41 -23.30
CA HIS A 272 -2.94 -9.88 -24.07
C HIS A 272 -3.29 -8.47 -23.57
N ASP A 273 -2.46 -7.52 -24.03
CA ASP A 273 -2.85 -6.13 -24.29
C ASP A 273 -3.13 -5.24 -23.06
N LYS A 274 -2.11 -4.45 -22.67
CA LYS A 274 -2.27 -3.29 -21.77
C LYS A 274 -3.38 -2.34 -22.26
N GLN A 275 -3.64 -2.23 -23.57
CA GLN A 275 -4.72 -1.38 -24.11
C GLN A 275 -6.14 -1.90 -23.81
N ASN A 276 -6.28 -3.16 -23.40
CA ASN A 276 -7.55 -3.78 -23.00
C ASN A 276 -7.70 -3.91 -21.47
N LEU A 277 -6.61 -3.75 -20.71
CA LEU A 277 -6.59 -3.66 -19.24
C LEU A 277 -6.84 -2.24 -18.74
N VAL A 278 -6.63 -1.27 -19.64
CA VAL A 278 -6.87 0.14 -19.41
C VAL A 278 -8.31 0.48 -19.75
N ASP A 279 -9.02 1.11 -18.82
CA ASP A 279 -10.25 1.82 -19.16
C ASP A 279 -9.89 2.96 -20.12
N ARG A 280 -10.44 2.92 -21.34
CA ARG A 280 -10.09 3.89 -22.41
C ARG A 280 -10.55 5.30 -22.11
N GLU A 281 -11.61 5.47 -21.32
CA GLU A 281 -12.08 6.77 -20.87
C GLU A 281 -11.21 7.30 -19.73
N ALA A 282 -10.85 6.43 -18.79
CA ALA A 282 -10.06 6.81 -17.62
C ALA A 282 -8.53 6.77 -17.85
N ARG A 283 -8.06 6.23 -18.99
CA ARG A 283 -6.65 5.96 -19.33
C ARG A 283 -5.85 5.34 -18.17
N SER A 284 -6.43 4.33 -17.52
CA SER A 284 -5.96 3.75 -16.26
C SER A 284 -6.25 2.25 -16.18
N ALA A 285 -5.39 1.47 -15.52
CA ALA A 285 -5.56 0.02 -15.35
C ALA A 285 -6.79 -0.33 -14.50
N MET A 286 -7.48 -1.42 -14.82
CA MET A 286 -8.68 -1.91 -14.12
C MET A 286 -8.37 -3.16 -13.27
N ILE A 287 -8.58 -3.10 -11.95
CA ILE A 287 -8.15 -4.18 -11.03
C ILE A 287 -8.74 -5.54 -11.43
N PHE A 288 -10.08 -5.63 -11.53
CA PHE A 288 -10.75 -6.88 -11.87
C PHE A 288 -10.39 -7.39 -13.28
N GLY A 289 -10.21 -6.46 -14.23
CA GLY A 289 -9.80 -6.77 -15.60
C GLY A 289 -8.42 -7.41 -15.63
N THR A 290 -7.46 -6.86 -14.88
CA THR A 290 -6.10 -7.40 -14.74
C THR A 290 -6.13 -8.80 -14.15
N ILE A 291 -6.79 -8.99 -13.00
CA ILE A 291 -6.86 -10.32 -12.34
C ILE A 291 -7.42 -11.40 -13.28
N LYS A 292 -8.40 -11.07 -14.12
CA LYS A 292 -9.03 -12.05 -15.03
C LYS A 292 -8.27 -12.30 -16.32
N ARG A 293 -7.31 -11.46 -16.70
CA ARG A 293 -6.64 -11.51 -18.02
C ARG A 293 -5.15 -11.76 -17.95
N THR A 294 -4.53 -11.58 -16.78
CA THR A 294 -3.10 -11.82 -16.57
C THR A 294 -2.87 -13.03 -15.66
N GLY A 295 -1.67 -13.59 -15.70
CA GLY A 295 -1.26 -14.61 -14.74
C GLY A 295 -1.03 -14.01 -13.35
N ALA A 296 -1.24 -14.81 -12.31
CA ALA A 296 -0.84 -14.42 -10.95
C ALA A 296 0.67 -14.15 -10.91
N TYR A 297 1.05 -13.10 -10.20
CA TYR A 297 2.45 -12.75 -9.97
C TYR A 297 3.16 -13.88 -9.21
N GLN A 298 4.35 -14.23 -9.69
CA GLN A 298 5.28 -15.13 -9.03
C GLN A 298 6.47 -14.30 -8.54
N HIS A 299 6.74 -14.32 -7.24
CA HIS A 299 7.85 -13.59 -6.64
C HIS A 299 9.01 -14.53 -6.32
N ASP A 300 10.18 -13.93 -6.16
CA ASP A 300 11.32 -14.59 -5.55
C ASP A 300 11.07 -14.71 -4.03
N PRO A 301 11.02 -15.93 -3.45
CA PRO A 301 10.85 -16.11 -2.01
C PRO A 301 11.89 -15.37 -1.15
N ALA A 302 13.07 -15.05 -1.68
CA ALA A 302 14.06 -14.23 -0.98
C ALA A 302 13.53 -12.82 -0.65
N LEU A 303 12.53 -12.32 -1.37
CA LEU A 303 11.93 -11.01 -1.10
C LEU A 303 10.96 -11.01 0.10
N GLU A 304 10.56 -12.17 0.61
CA GLU A 304 9.65 -12.28 1.76
C GLU A 304 10.33 -11.97 3.10
N GLU A 305 11.65 -12.00 3.12
CA GLU A 305 12.48 -11.64 4.28
C GLU A 305 13.42 -10.49 3.94
N LEU A 306 14.06 -9.92 4.96
CA LEU A 306 15.06 -8.88 4.80
C LEU A 306 16.42 -9.43 5.21
N ARG A 307 17.41 -9.31 4.31
CA ARG A 307 18.78 -9.78 4.51
C ARG A 307 19.76 -8.64 4.23
N LEU A 308 20.89 -8.66 4.91
CA LEU A 308 21.94 -7.64 4.79
C LEU A 308 22.61 -7.67 3.42
N ASP A 309 22.69 -8.84 2.80
CA ASP A 309 23.33 -9.07 1.49
C ASP A 309 22.37 -8.94 0.29
N HIS A 310 21.12 -8.55 0.51
CA HIS A 310 20.17 -8.40 -0.59
C HIS A 310 20.63 -7.39 -1.62
N ALA A 311 20.53 -7.79 -2.89
CA ALA A 311 20.60 -6.87 -4.01
C ALA A 311 19.34 -6.00 -4.02
N TRP A 312 19.55 -4.68 -4.02
CA TRP A 312 18.51 -3.65 -4.00
C TRP A 312 18.26 -3.13 -5.41
#